data_AF-A0AAN6PGG3-F1
#
_entry.id   AF-A0AAN6PGG3-F1
#
_cell.length_a   1.000
_cell.length_b   1.000
_cell.length_c   1.000
_cell.angle_alpha   90.00
_cell.angle_beta   90.00
_cell.angle_gamma   90.00
#
_symmetry.space_group_name_H-M   'P 1'
#
loop_
_entity.id
_entity.type
_entity.pdbx_description
1 polymer ?
#
loop_
_entity_poly.entity_id
_entity_poly.type
_entity_poly.pdbx_seq_one_letter_code
_entity_poly.pdbx_strand_id
1 'polypeptide(L)'
;MKATFLAAVLATLTAQATASYASSCRNCRLEQWSSDWLSGNNLAPMLLCDCAQKNGGWHALRLDLNLCIANDDGNLSPRANGNFGGSCNGFRLDGGKQFRCMCKGK
;
A
#
# COMPACT_ATOMS: atom_id res chain seq x y z
N MET A 1 8.04 58.85 -6.50
CA MET A 1 8.83 57.69 -6.04
C MET A 1 7.86 56.57 -5.69
N LYS A 2 7.74 55.53 -6.51
CA LYS A 2 6.91 54.35 -6.22
C LYS A 2 7.85 53.16 -6.11
N ALA A 3 8.06 52.65 -4.89
CA ALA A 3 8.83 51.46 -4.64
C ALA A 3 7.92 50.25 -4.87
N THR A 4 8.15 49.53 -5.97
CA THR A 4 7.45 48.27 -6.26
C THR A 4 8.10 47.17 -5.45
N PHE A 5 7.39 46.67 -4.43
CA PHE A 5 7.77 45.47 -3.69
C PHE A 5 7.56 44.24 -4.58
N LEU A 6 8.65 43.57 -4.96
CA LEU A 6 8.62 42.24 -5.56
C LEU A 6 8.66 41.20 -4.44
N ALA A 7 7.50 40.64 -4.09
CA ALA A 7 7.42 39.44 -3.27
C ALA A 7 7.73 38.23 -4.15
N ALA A 8 8.91 37.63 -3.98
CA ALA A 8 9.25 36.35 -4.62
C ALA A 8 8.57 35.21 -3.83
N VAL A 9 7.46 34.69 -4.37
CA VAL A 9 6.82 33.48 -3.85
C VAL A 9 7.61 32.27 -4.35
N LEU A 10 8.48 31.69 -3.51
CA LEU A 10 9.10 30.39 -3.78
C LEU A 10 8.05 29.29 -3.52
N ALA A 11 7.45 28.79 -4.58
CA ALA A 11 6.68 27.54 -4.52
C ALA A 11 7.65 26.37 -4.39
N THR A 12 7.75 25.78 -3.20
CA THR A 12 8.47 24.53 -2.99
C THR A 12 7.67 23.38 -3.62
N LEU A 13 8.14 22.90 -4.77
CA LEU A 13 7.68 21.64 -5.33
C LEU A 13 8.11 20.51 -4.39
N THR A 14 7.22 20.09 -3.50
CA THR A 14 7.40 18.85 -2.75
C THR A 14 7.28 17.69 -3.74
N ALA A 15 8.43 17.19 -4.19
CA ALA A 15 8.47 15.94 -4.95
C ALA A 15 7.94 14.83 -4.05
N GLN A 16 6.66 14.50 -4.18
CA GLN A 16 6.12 13.25 -3.65
C GLN A 16 6.73 12.12 -4.45
N ALA A 17 7.90 11.64 -4.02
CA ALA A 17 8.35 10.33 -4.41
C ALA A 17 7.33 9.34 -3.86
N THR A 18 6.37 8.93 -4.71
CA THR A 18 5.54 7.77 -4.40
C THR A 18 6.50 6.57 -4.38
N ALA A 19 6.97 6.20 -3.19
CA ALA A 19 7.86 5.06 -3.02
C ALA A 19 7.09 3.82 -3.46
N SER A 20 7.36 3.34 -4.66
CA SER A 20 6.72 2.15 -5.21
C SER A 20 7.65 0.97 -5.00
N TYR A 21 7.23 0.01 -4.18
CA TYR A 21 7.93 -1.27 -4.06
C TYR A 21 8.10 -1.96 -5.43
N ALA A 22 7.21 -1.68 -6.38
CA ALA A 22 7.20 -2.31 -7.71
C ALA A 22 8.47 -2.01 -8.54
N SER A 23 9.27 -0.98 -8.21
CA SER A 23 10.53 -0.71 -8.93
C SER A 23 11.69 -1.61 -8.47
N SER A 24 11.61 -2.17 -7.27
CA SER A 24 12.66 -3.02 -6.69
C SER A 24 12.16 -4.43 -6.34
N CYS A 25 10.90 -4.74 -6.62
CA CYS A 25 10.29 -6.02 -6.32
C CYS A 25 9.73 -6.70 -7.57
N ARG A 26 9.69 -8.03 -7.55
CA ARG A 26 9.18 -8.91 -8.60
C ARG A 26 8.36 -10.06 -8.01
N ASN A 27 7.71 -10.83 -8.87
CA ASN A 27 6.91 -12.01 -8.50
C ASN A 27 5.85 -11.72 -7.41
N CYS A 28 5.33 -10.48 -7.42
CA CYS A 28 4.35 -10.04 -6.44
C CYS A 28 3.02 -10.76 -6.64
N ARG A 29 2.48 -11.30 -5.55
CA ARG A 29 1.21 -12.04 -5.54
C ARG A 29 0.49 -11.86 -4.22
N LEU A 30 -0.81 -12.11 -4.25
CA LEU A 30 -1.60 -12.28 -3.05
C LEU A 30 -1.53 -13.73 -2.62
N GLU A 31 -1.19 -13.96 -1.36
CA GLU A 31 -1.33 -15.26 -0.72
C GLU A 31 -2.39 -15.16 0.37
N GLN A 32 -3.32 -16.11 0.37
CA GLN A 32 -4.11 -16.39 1.56
C GLN A 32 -3.21 -17.18 2.52
N TRP A 33 -3.07 -16.73 3.77
CA TRP A 33 -2.31 -17.51 4.76
C TRP A 33 -2.93 -17.44 6.15
N SER A 34 -2.91 -18.60 6.81
CA SER A 34 -3.41 -18.90 8.15
C SER A 34 -2.24 -19.07 9.13
N SER A 35 -1.71 -17.99 9.69
CA SER A 35 -0.75 -18.11 10.80
C SER A 35 -1.06 -17.19 11.96
N ASP A 36 -0.87 -17.70 13.17
CA ASP A 36 -1.33 -17.13 14.44
C ASP A 36 -0.64 -15.81 14.85
N TRP A 37 0.46 -15.41 14.19
CA TRP A 37 1.26 -14.22 14.50
C TRP A 37 1.01 -13.03 13.55
N LEU A 38 0.13 -13.18 12.57
CA LEU A 38 -0.39 -12.08 11.73
C LEU A 38 -1.66 -11.52 12.35
N SER A 39 -2.19 -10.41 11.84
CA SER A 39 -3.35 -9.73 12.44
C SER A 39 -4.66 -10.54 12.33
N GLY A 40 -4.74 -11.65 13.07
CA GLY A 40 -5.90 -12.27 13.70
C GLY A 40 -7.11 -12.67 12.86
N ASN A 41 -7.18 -12.36 11.57
CA ASN A 41 -8.32 -12.71 10.74
C ASN A 41 -7.84 -13.32 9.42
N ASN A 42 -8.35 -14.51 9.09
CA ASN A 42 -8.17 -15.16 7.78
C ASN A 42 -8.96 -14.42 6.67
N LEU A 43 -9.29 -13.15 6.86
CA LEU A 43 -10.23 -12.40 6.04
C LEU A 43 -9.54 -11.45 5.06
N ALA A 44 -8.23 -11.23 5.17
CA ALA A 44 -7.44 -10.47 4.18
C ALA A 44 -6.26 -11.28 3.63
N PRO A 45 -5.81 -10.99 2.39
CA PRO A 45 -4.60 -11.59 1.83
C PRO A 45 -3.35 -10.87 2.32
N MET A 46 -2.23 -11.58 2.26
CA MET A 46 -0.90 -10.99 2.35
C MET A 46 -0.39 -10.61 0.96
N LEU A 47 0.34 -9.51 0.87
CA LEU A 47 1.17 -9.22 -0.30
C LEU A 47 2.55 -9.86 -0.11
N LEU A 48 2.91 -10.78 -0.99
CA LEU A 48 4.24 -11.39 -1.02
C LEU A 48 4.96 -10.97 -2.30
N CYS A 49 6.21 -10.53 -2.18
CA CYS A 49 7.07 -10.13 -3.29
C CYS A 49 8.52 -10.59 -3.05
N ASP A 50 9.28 -10.80 -4.12
CA ASP A 50 10.74 -10.91 -4.05
C ASP A 50 11.34 -9.53 -4.31
N CYS A 51 12.04 -8.96 -3.34
CA CYS A 51 12.60 -7.61 -3.45
C CYS A 51 14.12 -7.61 -3.47
N ALA A 52 14.70 -6.70 -4.25
CA ALA A 52 16.13 -6.54 -4.38
C ALA A 52 16.74 -6.04 -3.06
N GLN A 53 17.84 -6.69 -2.66
CA GLN A 53 18.67 -6.29 -1.54
C GLN A 53 19.84 -5.43 -2.04
N LYS A 54 20.44 -4.65 -1.14
CA LYS A 54 21.61 -3.80 -1.47
C LYS A 54 22.82 -4.58 -1.99
N ASN A 55 22.93 -5.86 -1.64
CA ASN A 55 24.00 -6.76 -2.08
C ASN A 55 23.73 -7.42 -3.45
N GLY A 56 22.66 -7.03 -4.16
CA GLY A 56 22.26 -7.62 -5.44
C GLY A 56 21.47 -8.92 -5.34
N GLY A 57 21.25 -9.44 -4.13
CA GLY A 57 20.39 -10.58 -3.86
C GLY A 57 18.89 -10.24 -3.94
N TRP A 58 18.06 -11.29 -3.90
CA TRP A 58 16.60 -11.17 -3.83
C TRP A 58 16.11 -11.79 -2.53
N HIS A 59 15.19 -11.12 -1.85
CA HIS A 59 14.61 -11.58 -0.59
C HIS A 59 13.09 -11.55 -0.66
N ALA A 60 12.45 -12.64 -0.27
CA ALA A 60 10.99 -12.75 -0.17
C ALA A 60 10.46 -11.95 1.03
N LEU A 61 9.64 -10.94 0.80
CA LEU A 61 9.02 -10.09 1.82
C LEU A 61 7.51 -10.24 1.81
N ARG A 62 6.93 -10.37 3.00
CA ARG A 62 5.49 -10.47 3.22
C ARG A 62 4.99 -9.21 3.92
N LEU A 63 3.85 -8.70 3.46
CA LEU A 63 3.14 -7.59 4.07
C LEU A 63 1.70 -8.00 4.36
N ASP A 64 1.29 -7.89 5.61
CA ASP A 64 -0.09 -8.05 6.03
C ASP A 64 -0.89 -6.79 5.68
N LEU A 65 -1.80 -6.89 4.71
CA LEU A 65 -2.57 -5.74 4.23
C LEU A 65 -3.59 -5.24 5.24
N ASN A 66 -4.04 -6.05 6.21
CA ASN A 66 -4.93 -5.57 7.27
C ASN A 66 -4.26 -4.55 8.18
N LEU A 67 -2.95 -4.66 8.38
CA LEU A 67 -2.17 -3.71 9.17
C LEU A 67 -2.01 -2.37 8.45
N CYS A 68 -2.31 -2.28 7.16
CA CYS A 68 -2.02 -1.10 6.34
C CYS A 68 -3.26 -0.48 5.68
N ILE A 69 -4.36 -1.22 5.54
CA ILE A 69 -5.52 -0.80 4.74
C ILE A 69 -6.81 -0.94 5.55
N ALA A 70 -7.64 0.10 5.46
CA ALA A 70 -9.00 0.17 5.98
C ALA A 70 -10.05 0.15 4.88
N ASN A 71 -11.27 -0.25 5.24
CA ASN A 71 -12.47 0.04 4.48
C ASN A 71 -13.18 1.24 5.13
N ASP A 72 -13.16 2.39 4.45
CA ASP A 72 -13.85 3.61 4.82
C ASP A 72 -15.06 3.78 3.88
N ASP A 73 -16.20 3.24 4.32
CA ASP A 73 -17.48 3.30 3.62
C ASP A 73 -17.44 2.80 2.16
N GLY A 74 -16.92 1.59 1.98
CA GLY A 74 -16.77 0.96 0.66
C GLY A 74 -15.49 1.35 -0.08
N ASN A 75 -14.70 2.29 0.44
CA ASN A 75 -13.45 2.74 -0.18
C ASN A 75 -12.23 2.23 0.59
N LEU A 76 -11.18 1.83 -0.14
CA LEU A 76 -9.91 1.50 0.48
C LEU A 76 -9.13 2.75 0.86
N SER A 77 -8.61 2.76 2.08
CA SER A 77 -7.87 3.88 2.65
C SER A 77 -6.62 3.39 3.37
N PRO A 78 -5.44 4.02 3.18
CA PRO A 78 -4.25 3.67 3.96
C PRO A 78 -4.46 4.00 5.45
N ARG A 79 -4.44 2.99 6.31
CA ARG A 79 -4.61 3.16 7.76
C ARG A 79 -3.92 2.03 8.51
N ALA A 80 -3.13 2.41 9.52
CA ALA A 80 -2.55 1.45 10.45
C ALA A 80 -3.66 0.64 11.14
N ASN A 81 -3.50 -0.69 11.18
CA ASN A 81 -4.50 -1.62 11.74
C ASN A 81 -5.91 -1.43 11.16
N GLY A 82 -6.00 -1.14 9.86
CA GLY A 82 -7.25 -0.80 9.21
C GLY A 82 -8.25 -1.95 9.10
N ASN A 83 -7.79 -3.21 9.11
CA ASN A 83 -8.60 -4.43 9.17
C ASN A 83 -9.68 -4.52 8.08
N PHE A 84 -9.40 -4.04 6.86
CA PHE A 84 -10.38 -4.02 5.76
C PHE A 84 -10.95 -5.41 5.42
N GLY A 85 -10.19 -6.49 5.64
CA GLY A 85 -10.58 -7.87 5.30
C GLY A 85 -11.92 -8.30 5.89
N GLY A 86 -12.31 -7.79 7.06
CA GLY A 86 -13.60 -8.12 7.68
C GLY A 86 -14.83 -7.65 6.89
N SER A 87 -14.66 -6.75 5.94
CA SER A 87 -15.76 -6.11 5.19
C SER A 87 -15.53 -6.05 3.68
N CYS A 88 -14.42 -6.61 3.21
CA CYS A 88 -14.06 -6.65 1.79
C CYS A 88 -13.80 -8.10 1.34
N ASN A 89 -13.97 -8.37 0.05
CA ASN A 89 -13.74 -9.69 -0.54
C ASN A 89 -13.32 -9.57 -2.02
N GLY A 90 -13.08 -10.71 -2.69
CA GLY A 90 -12.73 -10.73 -4.11
C GLY A 90 -11.37 -10.09 -4.40
N PHE A 91 -10.40 -10.33 -3.51
CA PHE A 91 -9.07 -9.71 -3.57
C PHE A 91 -8.31 -10.10 -4.84
N ARG A 92 -7.74 -9.10 -5.52
CA ARG A 92 -6.92 -9.28 -6.72
C ARG A 92 -5.73 -8.34 -6.70
N LEU A 93 -4.62 -8.79 -7.29
CA LEU A 93 -3.45 -7.99 -7.55
C LEU A 93 -3.17 -8.00 -9.06
N ASP A 94 -3.43 -6.88 -9.71
CA ASP A 94 -3.28 -6.73 -11.14
C ASP A 94 -1.91 -6.13 -11.46
N GLY A 95 -1.21 -6.75 -12.41
CA GLY A 95 0.12 -6.34 -12.84
C GLY A 95 1.16 -6.27 -11.71
N GLY A 96 0.93 -6.99 -10.61
CA GLY A 96 1.82 -7.01 -9.43
C GLY A 96 1.86 -5.71 -8.63
N LYS A 97 0.98 -4.74 -8.91
CA LYS A 97 1.07 -3.38 -8.34
C LYS A 97 -0.27 -2.74 -7.98
N GLN A 98 -1.38 -3.16 -8.58
CA GLN A 98 -2.71 -2.63 -8.29
C GLN A 98 -3.51 -3.62 -7.46
N PHE A 99 -3.71 -3.30 -6.19
CA PHE A 99 -4.57 -4.07 -5.31
C PHE A 99 -6.03 -3.62 -5.48
N ARG A 100 -6.92 -4.58 -5.69
CA ARG A 100 -8.37 -4.33 -5.84
C ARG A 100 -9.18 -5.34 -5.06
N CYS A 101 -10.31 -4.91 -4.53
CA CYS A 101 -11.30 -5.76 -3.88
C CYS A 101 -12.67 -5.07 -3.89
N MET A 102 -13.71 -5.81 -3.52
CA MET A 102 -15.06 -5.28 -3.33
C MET A 102 -15.30 -5.10 -1.84
N CYS A 103 -15.66 -3.90 -1.42
CA CYS A 103 -15.91 -3.58 -0.02
C CYS A 103 -17.38 -3.19 0.18
N LYS A 104 -17.94 -3.59 1.32
CA LYS A 104 -19.28 -3.16 1.72
C LYS A 104 -19.21 -1.75 2.30
N GLY A 105 -20.01 -0.84 1.76
CA GLY A 105 -20.35 0.44 2.42
C GLY A 105 -21.33 0.21 3.57
N LYS A 106 -21.48 1.21 4.44
CA LYS A 106 -22.46 1.19 5.53
C LYS A 106 -23.76 1.88 5.14
#